data_AF-A0A3C0FTF2-F1
#
_entry.id   AF-A0A3C0FTF2-F1
#
_cell.length_a   1.000
_cell.length_b   1.000
_cell.length_c   1.000
_cell.angle_alpha   90.00
_cell.angle_beta   90.00
_cell.angle_gamma   90.00
#
_symmetry.space_group_name_H-M   'P 1'
#
loop_
_entity.id
_entity.type
_entity.pdbx_description
1 polymer ?
#
loop_
_entity_poly.entity_id
_entity_poly.type
_entity_poly.pdbx_seq_one_letter_code
_entity_poly.pdbx_strand_id
1 'polypeptide(L)' 'MPVKSPCIGTCVLDPKAGHCMGCYRTGDEIGAWMSMSDGAKKRVIASAQKRKANSPAKSSQD' A
#
# COMPACT_ATOMS: atom_id res chain seq x y z
N MET A 1 -3.92 3.90 19.57
CA MET A 1 -2.95 4.63 18.73
C MET A 1 -3.38 4.47 17.28
N PRO A 2 -3.47 5.56 16.49
CA PRO A 2 -3.94 5.48 15.11
C PRO A 2 -2.94 4.70 14.24
N VAL A 3 -3.47 3.86 13.33
CA VAL A 3 -2.64 3.12 12.38
C VAL A 3 -2.06 4.09 11.35
N LYS A 4 -0.72 4.19 11.31
CA LYS A 4 -0.01 5.06 10.36
C LYS A 4 -0.19 4.56 8.92
N SER A 5 -0.43 5.49 8.01
CA SER A 5 -0.50 5.20 6.59
C SER A 5 0.88 4.78 6.05
N PRO A 6 0.99 3.71 5.24
CA PRO A 6 2.25 3.32 4.59
C PRO A 6 2.54 4.17 3.34
N CYS A 7 1.81 5.28 3.12
CA CYS A 7 1.98 6.14 1.96
C CYS A 7 3.31 6.89 2.02
N ILE A 8 4.04 6.92 0.90
CA ILE A 8 5.31 7.64 0.74
C ILE A 8 5.15 9.00 0.03
N GLY A 9 3.91 9.49 -0.13
CA GLY A 9 3.61 10.73 -0.85
C GLY A 9 3.47 10.57 -2.37
N THR A 10 3.92 9.46 -2.93
CA THR A 10 3.78 9.15 -4.36
C THR A 10 2.60 8.20 -4.60
N CYS A 11 1.58 8.66 -5.33
CA CYS A 11 0.41 7.87 -5.69
C CYS A 11 0.37 7.60 -7.19
N VAL A 12 1.11 6.57 -7.62
CA VAL A 12 1.09 6.11 -9.02
C VAL A 12 0.66 4.65 -9.02
N LEU A 13 -0.54 4.37 -9.55
CA LEU A 13 -1.05 3.00 -9.71
C LEU A 13 -0.40 2.33 -10.91
N ASP A 14 0.11 1.12 -10.72
CA ASP A 14 0.54 0.27 -11.82
C ASP A 14 -0.70 -0.26 -12.55
N PRO A 15 -0.89 0.05 -13.85
CA PRO A 15 -2.06 -0.40 -14.60
C PRO A 15 -2.05 -1.92 -14.88
N LYS A 16 -0.89 -2.57 -14.80
CA LYS A 16 -0.75 -4.04 -14.94
C LYS A 16 -0.92 -4.75 -13.61
N ALA A 17 -0.35 -4.22 -12.54
CA ALA A 17 -0.37 -4.86 -11.23
C ALA A 17 -1.59 -4.47 -10.36
N GLY A 18 -2.29 -3.39 -10.71
CA GLY A 18 -3.50 -2.93 -10.01
C GLY A 18 -3.25 -2.33 -8.62
N HIS A 19 -2.00 -2.00 -8.30
CA HIS A 19 -1.61 -1.41 -7.02
C HIS A 19 -0.59 -0.29 -7.17
N CYS A 20 -0.52 0.58 -6.17
CA CYS A 20 0.38 1.72 -6.13
C CYS A 20 1.84 1.24 -6.12
N MET A 21 2.68 1.80 -6.99
CA MET A 21 4.10 1.42 -7.07
C MET A 21 4.91 1.88 -5.84
N GLY A 22 4.43 2.87 -5.09
CA GLY A 22 5.10 3.35 -3.88
C GLY A 22 4.66 2.63 -2.61
N CYS A 23 3.35 2.67 -2.32
CA CYS A 23 2.81 2.10 -1.07
C CYS A 23 2.19 0.70 -1.23
N TYR A 24 2.16 0.14 -2.45
CA TYR A 24 1.65 -1.20 -2.76
C TYR A 24 0.20 -1.46 -2.33
N ARG A 25 -0.57 -0.41 -2.05
CA ARG A 25 -2.02 -0.48 -1.83
C ARG A 25 -2.76 -0.38 -3.15
N THR A 26 -3.90 -1.04 -3.26
CA THR A 26 -4.79 -0.91 -4.42
C THR A 26 -5.50 0.46 -4.38
N GLY A 27 -6.07 0.88 -5.51
CA GLY A 27 -6.85 2.12 -5.57
C GLY A 27 -8.04 2.11 -4.59
N ASP A 28 -8.71 0.97 -4.47
CA ASP A 28 -9.82 0.76 -3.53
C ASP A 28 -9.37 0.90 -2.07
N GLU A 29 -8.26 0.24 -1.71
CA GLU A 29 -7.67 0.35 -0.36
C GLU A 29 -7.26 1.78 -0.02
N ILE A 30 -6.82 2.57 -1.01
CA ILE A 30 -6.47 3.98 -0.84
C ILE A 30 -7.73 4.83 -0.62
N GLY A 31 -8.76 4.65 -1.45
CA GLY A 31 -10.02 5.39 -1.35
C GLY A 31 -10.79 5.12 -0.06
N ALA A 32 -10.81 3.86 0.40
CA ALA A 32 -11.49 3.48 1.62
C ALA A 32 -10.66 3.73 2.91
N TRP A 33 -9.38 4.10 2.80
CA TRP A 33 -8.45 4.16 3.94
C TRP A 33 -8.96 4.97 5.13
N MET A 34 -9.55 6.14 4.89
CA MET A 34 -10.02 7.03 5.96
C MET A 34 -11.22 6.44 6.71
N SER A 35 -12.05 5.65 6.03
CA SER A 35 -13.26 5.01 6.57
C SER A 35 -12.98 3.62 7.18
N MET A 36 -11.79 3.07 6.99
CA MET A 36 -11.41 1.77 7.55
C MET A 36 -11.17 1.82 9.06
N SER A 37 -11.60 0.75 9.74
CA SER A 37 -11.22 0.48 11.12
C SER A 37 -9.73 0.17 11.25
N ASP A 38 -9.16 0.34 12.44
CA ASP A 38 -7.74 0.06 12.69
C ASP A 38 -7.36 -1.41 12.36
N GLY A 39 -8.28 -2.35 12.59
CA GLY A 39 -8.10 -3.75 12.20
C GLY A 39 -8.00 -3.94 10.69
N ALA A 40 -8.86 -3.26 9.92
CA ALA A 40 -8.81 -3.28 8.46
C ALA A 40 -7.54 -2.62 7.92
N LYS A 41 -7.16 -1.45 8.47
CA LYS A 41 -5.91 -0.75 8.12
C LYS A 41 -4.68 -1.63 8.31
N LYS A 42 -4.59 -2.37 9.43
CA LYS A 42 -3.49 -3.32 9.68
C LYS A 42 -3.44 -4.44 8.63
N ARG A 43 -4.60 -4.98 8.25
CA ARG A 43 -4.69 -6.02 7.20
C ARG A 43 -4.23 -5.49 5.85
N VAL A 44 -4.66 -4.29 5.46
CA VAL A 44 -4.22 -3.62 4.23
C VAL A 44 -2.70 -3.43 4.22
N ILE A 45 -2.11 -2.94 5.32
CA ILE A 45 -0.65 -2.80 5.44
C ILE A 45 0.04 -4.15 5.25
N ALA A 46 -0.43 -5.21 5.93
CA ALA A 46 0.16 -6.53 5.81
C ALA A 46 0.09 -7.08 4.37
N SER A 47 -1.04 -6.88 3.69
CA SER A 47 -1.20 -7.26 2.28
C SER A 47 -0.29 -6.46 1.35
N ALA A 48 -0.16 -5.15 1.58
CA ALA A 48 0.74 -4.29 0.81
C ALA A 48 2.21 -4.71 0.96
N GLN A 49 2.64 -5.08 2.17
CA GLN A 49 3.99 -5.61 2.41
C GLN A 49 4.22 -6.95 1.69
N LYS A 50 3.22 -7.85 1.68
CA LYS A 50 3.30 -9.10 0.92
C LYS A 50 3.43 -8.85 -0.58
N ARG A 51 2.68 -7.90 -1.14
CA ARG A 51 2.78 -7.50 -2.55
C ARG A 51 4.15 -6.90 -2.88
N LYS A 52 4.69 -6.08 -1.97
CA LYS A 52 6.07 -5.56 -2.08
C LYS A 52 7.10 -6.69 -2.11
N ALA A 53 6.98 -7.68 -1.22
CA ALA A 53 7.91 -8.81 -1.18
C ALA A 53 7.81 -9.73 -2.41
N ASN A 54 6.63 -9.86 -3.01
CA ASN A 54 6.41 -10.64 -4.23
C ASN A 54 6.81 -9.89 -5.52
N SER A 55 7.05 -8.58 -5.43
CA SER A 55 7.59 -7.81 -6.55
C SER A 55 9.12 -7.95 -6.52
N PRO A 56 9.78 -8.50 -7.55
CA PRO A 56 11.24 -8.63 -7.57
C PRO A 56 11.83 -7.21 -7.49
N ALA A 57 12.37 -6.91 -6.31
CA ALA A 57 12.73 -5.58 -5.90
C ALA A 57 13.81 -4.99 -6.82
N LYS A 58 13.50 -3.86 -7.47
CA LYS A 58 14.51 -2.79 -7.57
C LYS A 58 14.64 -2.21 -6.16
N SER A 59 15.50 -2.85 -5.37
CA SER A 59 16.01 -2.31 -4.11
C SER A 59 16.98 -1.19 -4.46
N SER A 60 16.48 0.04 -4.57
CA SER A 60 17.33 1.23 -4.52
C SER A 60 16.50 2.30 -3.85
N GLN A 61 16.67 2.37 -2.54
CA GLN A 61 16.10 3.36 -1.66
C GLN A 61 17.24 4.31 -1.35
N ASP A 62 17.22 5.48 -1.99
CA ASP A 62 17.82 6.71 -1.45
C ASP A 62 16.79 7.34 -0.51
#